data_AF-A0A842KNK5-F1
#
_entry.id   AF-A0A842KNK5-F1
#
_cell.length_a   1.000
_cell.length_b   1.000
_cell.length_c   1.000
_cell.angle_alpha   90.00
_cell.angle_beta   90.00
_cell.angle_gamma   90.00
#
_symmetry.space_group_name_H-M   'P 1'
#
loop_
_entity.id
_entity.type
_entity.pdbx_description
1 polymer ?
#
loop_
_entity_poly.entity_id
_entity_poly.type
_entity_poly.pdbx_seq_one_letter_code
_entity_poly.pdbx_strand_id
1 'polypeptide(L)'
;MAGMMRAYSINDDHAVTVVFGTLMLILITITVASSIALMLSTMQKDAMEREEYRLAVANENIRIVSIEPQVNGSYWTSAKLTLLNLDTKDSYVKAISLNNVYATNYMLYNISNSLEKKDGYPVVYSYNRMIKIPAQKTATICLNFSNFQINTSEEISTFGWNNTSLNYTITLTNNIRKIYPRSIFPESLLQTQLFNNSVNATPANDFDLDLDENTITIFGSQAGGSLVNNTAYTLKYNLTMKPFMSPLEIKNSEAVQVKVMSSYINIFERFFTPPVPLAKVNFYTEYRNGTLQPYLILDGSGSFDKDGYIVGYKWYVKSTNDSSDLSGVIVRFNPKETSNISIDLELIDDTGMISRLSDVSGMILIR
;
A
#
# COMPACT_ATOMS: atom_id res chain seq x y z
N MET A 1 98.37 47.17 -16.99
CA MET A 1 98.32 45.76 -16.55
C MET A 1 96.92 45.48 -16.03
N ALA A 2 96.04 44.96 -16.87
CA ALA A 2 94.74 44.36 -16.52
C ALA A 2 94.21 43.73 -17.80
N GLY A 3 94.53 42.46 -18.02
CA GLY A 3 93.92 41.65 -19.06
C GLY A 3 92.47 41.36 -18.67
N MET A 4 91.56 41.47 -19.63
CA MET A 4 90.19 41.01 -19.45
C MET A 4 89.86 40.07 -20.60
N MET A 5 89.87 38.77 -20.27
CA MET A 5 89.34 37.71 -21.12
C MET A 5 87.88 38.04 -21.47
N ARG A 6 87.59 38.13 -22.76
CA ARG A 6 86.22 37.99 -23.25
C ARG A 6 85.86 36.51 -23.20
N ALA A 7 85.03 36.13 -22.23
CA ALA A 7 84.34 34.85 -22.25
C ALA A 7 83.34 34.84 -23.42
N TYR A 8 83.46 33.83 -24.27
CA TYR A 8 82.56 33.54 -25.37
C TYR A 8 81.26 32.98 -24.78
N SER A 9 80.19 33.79 -24.76
CA SER A 9 78.86 33.34 -24.40
C SER A 9 78.25 32.67 -25.63
N ILE A 10 78.17 31.35 -25.60
CA ILE A 10 77.47 30.55 -26.60
C ILE A 10 75.97 30.68 -26.29
N ASN A 11 75.26 31.55 -27.01
CA ASN A 11 73.80 31.56 -27.05
C ASN A 11 73.35 30.42 -27.97
N ASP A 12 73.10 29.25 -27.39
CA ASP A 12 72.58 28.09 -28.10
C ASP A 12 71.04 28.05 -28.02
N ASP A 13 70.39 28.89 -28.83
CA ASP A 13 68.91 28.99 -28.91
C ASP A 13 68.24 27.68 -29.38
N HIS A 14 69.04 26.75 -29.96
CA HIS A 14 68.58 25.42 -30.33
C HIS A 14 68.37 24.52 -29.10
N ALA A 15 69.22 24.63 -28.07
CA ALA A 15 69.08 23.85 -26.85
C ALA A 15 67.80 24.20 -26.08
N VAL A 16 67.44 25.49 -26.03
CA VAL A 16 66.22 25.97 -25.37
C VAL A 16 64.96 25.48 -26.10
N THR A 17 64.98 25.50 -27.44
CA THR A 17 63.85 25.05 -28.26
C THR A 17 63.59 23.55 -28.11
N VAL A 18 64.65 22.73 -28.00
CA VAL A 18 64.53 21.28 -27.77
C VAL A 18 63.98 20.99 -26.37
N VAL A 19 64.41 21.72 -25.35
CA VAL A 19 63.89 21.57 -23.97
C VAL A 19 62.42 21.98 -23.88
N PHE A 20 62.02 23.07 -24.52
CA PHE A 20 60.61 23.48 -24.56
C PHE A 20 59.74 22.48 -25.34
N GLY A 21 60.21 21.99 -26.48
CA GLY A 21 59.48 21.00 -27.28
C GLY A 21 59.28 19.68 -26.53
N THR A 22 60.30 19.20 -25.83
CA THR A 22 60.20 17.97 -25.01
C THR A 22 59.28 18.16 -23.81
N LEU A 23 59.33 19.31 -23.13
CA LEU A 23 58.47 19.60 -21.99
C LEU A 23 56.99 19.73 -22.40
N MET A 24 56.71 20.35 -23.56
CA MET A 24 55.37 20.43 -24.12
C MET A 24 54.81 19.05 -24.50
N LEU A 25 55.64 18.19 -25.11
CA LEU A 25 55.26 16.81 -25.44
C LEU A 25 54.94 16.00 -24.18
N ILE A 26 55.75 16.13 -23.13
CA ILE A 26 55.50 15.48 -21.84
C ILE A 26 54.17 15.96 -21.24
N LEU A 27 53.89 17.26 -21.28
CA LEU A 27 52.65 17.81 -20.74
C LEU A 27 51.42 17.29 -21.51
N ILE A 28 51.48 17.27 -22.85
CA ILE A 28 50.40 16.76 -23.70
C ILE A 28 50.17 15.27 -23.45
N THR A 29 51.24 14.48 -23.36
CA THR A 29 51.12 13.04 -23.10
C THR A 29 50.54 12.74 -21.72
N ILE A 30 50.93 13.48 -20.68
CA ILE A 30 50.35 13.34 -19.33
C ILE A 30 48.87 13.73 -19.32
N THR A 31 48.48 14.83 -19.99
CA THR A 31 47.08 15.28 -20.03
C THR A 31 46.19 14.31 -20.81
N VAL A 32 46.67 13.79 -21.95
CA VAL A 32 45.97 12.74 -22.72
C VAL A 32 45.85 11.45 -21.91
N ALA A 33 46.95 10.98 -21.30
CA ALA A 33 46.94 9.76 -20.48
C ALA A 33 45.98 9.86 -19.29
N SER A 34 45.95 11.02 -18.61
CA SER A 34 45.04 11.27 -17.48
C SER A 34 43.57 11.28 -17.93
N SER A 35 43.28 11.87 -19.10
CA SER A 35 41.93 11.90 -19.66
C SER A 35 41.44 10.50 -20.05
N ILE A 36 42.31 9.68 -20.64
CA ILE A 36 42.01 8.28 -20.97
C ILE A 36 41.80 7.45 -19.70
N ALA A 37 42.61 7.66 -18.66
CA ALA A 37 42.45 6.96 -17.39
C ALA A 37 41.10 7.28 -16.71
N LEU A 38 40.69 8.56 -16.72
CA LEU A 38 39.36 8.97 -16.23
C LEU A 38 38.25 8.32 -17.06
N MET A 39 38.36 8.32 -18.39
CA MET A 39 37.38 7.68 -19.27
C MET A 39 37.31 6.17 -19.04
N LEU A 40 38.44 5.49 -18.84
CA LEU A 40 38.47 4.06 -18.54
C LEU A 40 37.82 3.76 -17.19
N SER A 41 38.08 4.60 -16.19
CA SER A 41 37.48 4.47 -14.85
C SER A 41 35.97 4.66 -14.89
N THR A 42 35.46 5.67 -15.62
CA THR A 42 34.01 5.86 -15.78
C THR A 42 33.38 4.70 -16.55
N MET A 43 34.01 4.24 -17.63
CA MET A 43 33.51 3.07 -18.39
C MET A 43 33.49 1.78 -17.56
N GLN A 44 34.51 1.54 -16.74
CA GLN A 44 34.56 0.39 -15.83
C GLN A 44 33.46 0.48 -14.76
N LYS A 45 33.26 1.67 -14.19
CA LYS A 45 32.19 1.91 -13.22
C LYS A 45 30.81 1.66 -13.84
N ASP A 46 30.55 2.21 -15.03
CA ASP A 46 29.28 2.02 -15.73
C ASP A 46 29.04 0.55 -16.11
N ALA A 47 30.09 -0.17 -16.54
CA ALA A 47 30.00 -1.59 -16.85
C ALA A 47 29.70 -2.43 -15.60
N MET A 48 30.34 -2.11 -14.47
CA MET A 48 30.10 -2.75 -13.18
C MET A 48 28.68 -2.49 -12.68
N GLU A 49 28.19 -1.24 -12.74
CA GLU A 49 26.83 -0.87 -12.34
C GLU A 49 25.77 -1.57 -13.20
N ARG A 50 26.00 -1.71 -14.51
CA ARG A 50 25.10 -2.47 -15.39
C ARG A 50 25.06 -3.94 -15.03
N GLU A 51 26.20 -4.55 -14.72
CA GLU A 51 26.23 -5.96 -14.35
C GLU A 51 25.58 -6.19 -12.98
N GLU A 52 25.82 -5.30 -12.00
CA GLU A 52 25.11 -5.34 -10.72
C GLU A 52 23.59 -5.22 -10.92
N TYR A 53 23.15 -4.29 -11.78
CA TYR A 53 21.73 -4.15 -12.10
C TYR A 53 21.15 -5.42 -12.74
N ARG A 54 21.86 -6.03 -13.70
CA ARG A 54 21.42 -7.29 -14.32
C ARG A 54 21.33 -8.43 -13.32
N LEU A 55 22.29 -8.53 -12.41
CA LEU A 55 22.26 -9.52 -11.33
C LEU A 55 21.12 -9.25 -10.35
N ALA A 56 20.85 -7.99 -10.00
CA ALA A 56 19.74 -7.62 -9.13
C ALA A 56 18.38 -7.99 -9.77
N VAL A 57 18.20 -7.70 -11.05
CA VAL A 57 16.99 -8.08 -11.82
C VAL A 57 16.86 -9.60 -11.87
N ALA A 58 17.95 -10.32 -12.19
CA ALA A 58 17.92 -11.77 -12.37
C ALA A 58 17.69 -12.54 -11.06
N ASN A 59 18.15 -11.99 -9.93
CA ASN A 59 18.07 -12.66 -8.64
C ASN A 59 16.89 -12.20 -7.77
N GLU A 60 16.09 -11.23 -8.22
CA GLU A 60 14.93 -10.76 -7.46
C GLU A 60 13.89 -11.86 -7.27
N ASN A 61 13.49 -12.07 -6.02
CA ASN A 61 12.60 -13.16 -5.64
C ASN A 61 11.57 -12.69 -4.62
N ILE A 62 10.50 -12.09 -5.14
CA ILE A 62 9.31 -11.77 -4.36
C ILE A 62 8.29 -12.90 -4.52
N ARG A 63 7.78 -13.41 -3.40
CA ARG A 63 6.69 -14.39 -3.39
C ARG A 63 5.40 -13.76 -2.91
N ILE A 64 4.32 -14.03 -3.62
CA ILE A 64 2.97 -13.75 -3.18
C ILE A 64 2.54 -14.92 -2.28
N VAL A 65 2.35 -14.68 -0.98
CA VAL A 65 2.19 -15.75 0.03
C VAL A 65 0.73 -16.11 0.27
N SER A 66 -0.11 -15.11 0.51
CA SER A 66 -1.51 -15.29 0.89
C SER A 66 -2.34 -14.11 0.45
N ILE A 67 -3.64 -14.35 0.31
CA ILE A 67 -4.65 -13.32 0.11
C ILE A 67 -5.84 -13.62 1.03
N GLU A 68 -6.07 -12.75 2.01
CA GLU A 68 -7.16 -12.89 2.97
C GLU A 68 -8.27 -11.90 2.61
N PRO A 69 -9.36 -12.34 1.95
CA PRO A 69 -10.46 -11.46 1.63
C PRO A 69 -11.28 -11.09 2.87
N GLN A 70 -11.73 -9.84 2.93
CA GLN A 70 -12.79 -9.41 3.83
C GLN A 70 -14.09 -9.34 3.06
N VAL A 71 -15.03 -10.20 3.44
CA VAL A 71 -16.29 -10.40 2.71
C VAL A 71 -17.42 -9.64 3.39
N ASN A 72 -18.32 -9.08 2.58
CA ASN A 72 -19.62 -8.57 3.04
C ASN A 72 -20.70 -9.10 2.10
N GLY A 73 -21.40 -10.16 2.55
CA GLY A 73 -22.23 -10.96 1.66
C GLY A 73 -21.38 -11.80 0.70
N SER A 74 -21.76 -11.84 -0.58
CA SER A 74 -21.12 -12.69 -1.59
C SER A 74 -19.93 -12.07 -2.33
N TYR A 75 -19.57 -10.82 -2.00
CA TYR A 75 -18.50 -10.08 -2.67
C TYR A 75 -17.41 -9.62 -1.69
N TRP A 76 -16.20 -9.46 -2.23
CA TRP A 76 -15.06 -8.91 -1.51
C TRP A 76 -15.21 -7.39 -1.32
N THR A 77 -14.90 -6.92 -0.11
CA THR A 77 -14.88 -5.49 0.22
C THR A 77 -13.46 -4.95 0.36
N SER A 78 -12.58 -5.77 0.90
CA SER A 78 -11.15 -5.54 0.95
C SER A 78 -10.41 -6.89 0.88
N ALA A 79 -9.11 -6.86 0.66
CA ALA A 79 -8.26 -8.04 0.78
C ALA A 79 -6.92 -7.67 1.41
N LYS A 80 -6.40 -8.53 2.28
CA LYS A 80 -5.03 -8.44 2.77
C LYS A 80 -4.14 -9.33 1.93
N LEU A 81 -3.21 -8.72 1.21
CA LEU A 81 -2.23 -9.42 0.38
C LEU A 81 -0.89 -9.46 1.10
N THR A 82 -0.36 -10.64 1.38
CA THR A 82 0.97 -10.78 2.00
C THR A 82 2.01 -11.13 0.96
N LEU A 83 3.05 -10.31 0.88
CA LEU A 83 4.22 -10.51 0.04
C LEU A 83 5.42 -10.86 0.90
N LEU A 84 6.27 -11.76 0.43
CA LEU A 84 7.53 -12.15 1.06
C LEU A 84 8.69 -11.82 0.12
N ASN A 85 9.64 -11.04 0.59
CA ASN A 85 10.89 -10.84 -0.10
C ASN A 85 11.90 -11.91 0.35
N LEU A 86 12.37 -12.74 -0.58
CA LEU A 86 13.41 -13.75 -0.33
C LEU A 86 14.83 -13.24 -0.61
N ASP A 87 14.95 -12.00 -1.09
CA ASP A 87 16.23 -11.38 -1.41
C ASP A 87 16.97 -10.96 -0.14
N THR A 88 18.29 -10.81 -0.28
CA THR A 88 19.16 -10.26 0.78
C THR A 88 19.13 -8.73 0.83
N LYS A 89 18.50 -8.08 -0.15
CA LYS A 89 18.33 -6.62 -0.24
C LYS A 89 16.84 -6.28 -0.26
N ASP A 90 16.51 -5.05 0.10
CA ASP A 90 15.13 -4.56 0.05
C ASP A 90 14.64 -4.46 -1.40
N SER A 91 13.37 -4.81 -1.62
CA SER A 91 12.75 -4.80 -2.95
C SER A 91 11.56 -3.84 -2.96
N TYR A 92 11.25 -3.26 -4.12
CA TYR A 92 10.21 -2.24 -4.23
C TYR A 92 9.10 -2.69 -5.16
N VAL A 93 7.85 -2.56 -4.73
CA VAL A 93 6.68 -2.90 -5.53
C VAL A 93 6.15 -1.65 -6.23
N LYS A 94 6.09 -1.73 -7.56
CA LYS A 94 5.68 -0.66 -8.46
C LYS A 94 4.21 -0.75 -8.86
N ALA A 95 3.68 -1.95 -9.03
CA ALA A 95 2.27 -2.16 -9.34
C ALA A 95 1.76 -3.49 -8.81
N ILE A 96 0.46 -3.54 -8.51
CA ILE A 96 -0.26 -4.73 -8.10
C ILE A 96 -1.51 -4.81 -8.95
N SER A 97 -1.82 -6.00 -9.47
CA SER A 97 -3.07 -6.25 -10.20
C SER A 97 -3.78 -7.47 -9.64
N LEU A 98 -5.11 -7.39 -9.60
CA LEU A 98 -6.02 -8.48 -9.30
C LEU A 98 -6.88 -8.73 -10.54
N ASN A 99 -6.90 -9.96 -11.08
CA ASN A 99 -7.66 -10.32 -12.28
C ASN A 99 -7.42 -9.34 -13.46
N ASN A 100 -6.17 -8.91 -13.64
CA ASN A 100 -5.72 -7.92 -14.63
C ASN A 100 -6.21 -6.46 -14.42
N VAL A 101 -6.84 -6.15 -13.28
CA VAL A 101 -7.17 -4.78 -12.88
C VAL A 101 -6.11 -4.27 -11.93
N TYR A 102 -5.43 -3.19 -12.30
CA TYR A 102 -4.36 -2.60 -11.51
C TYR A 102 -4.90 -1.72 -10.37
N ALA A 103 -4.34 -1.93 -9.19
CA ALA A 103 -4.57 -1.08 -8.03
C ALA A 103 -3.83 0.25 -8.23
N THR A 104 -4.55 1.34 -8.04
CA THR A 104 -4.03 2.71 -8.11
C THR A 104 -3.59 3.22 -6.76
N ASN A 105 -4.35 2.89 -5.70
CA ASN A 105 -4.10 3.35 -4.35
C ASN A 105 -4.38 2.24 -3.33
N TYR A 106 -3.42 1.97 -2.48
CA TYR A 106 -3.49 0.92 -1.47
C TYR A 106 -2.70 1.29 -0.22
N MET A 107 -2.94 0.61 0.89
CA MET A 107 -2.30 0.90 2.18
C MET A 107 -1.47 -0.29 2.65
N LEU A 108 -0.57 -0.05 3.61
CA LEU A 108 0.25 -1.10 4.22
C LEU A 108 -0.18 -1.34 5.67
N TYR A 109 -0.15 -2.59 6.11
CA TYR A 109 -0.23 -2.94 7.52
C TYR A 109 1.17 -2.95 8.13
N ASN A 110 1.30 -2.36 9.32
CA ASN A 110 2.48 -2.50 10.16
C ASN A 110 2.51 -3.90 10.81
N ILE A 111 3.64 -4.23 11.43
CA ILE A 111 3.91 -5.48 12.15
C ILE A 111 2.84 -5.77 13.22
N SER A 112 2.24 -4.74 13.81
CA SER A 112 1.13 -4.86 14.77
C SER A 112 -0.25 -5.09 14.13
N ASN A 113 -0.32 -5.40 12.83
CA ASN A 113 -1.57 -5.59 12.06
C ASN A 113 -2.51 -4.36 12.07
N SER A 114 -1.96 -3.17 12.33
CA SER A 114 -2.62 -1.88 12.19
C SER A 114 -2.15 -1.19 10.91
N LEU A 115 -2.98 -0.33 10.32
CA LEU A 115 -2.55 0.43 9.14
C LEU A 115 -1.34 1.29 9.51
N GLU A 116 -0.33 1.30 8.64
CA GLU A 116 0.84 2.14 8.76
C GLU A 116 0.40 3.61 8.77
N LYS A 117 0.88 4.37 9.76
CA LYS A 117 0.56 5.79 9.90
C LYS A 117 1.83 6.64 9.96
N LYS A 118 1.79 7.81 9.33
CA LYS A 118 2.77 8.88 9.45
C LYS A 118 2.07 10.13 9.95
N ASP A 119 2.59 10.76 10.99
CA ASP A 119 1.98 11.93 11.68
C ASP A 119 0.48 11.75 12.00
N GLY A 120 0.08 10.52 12.36
CA GLY A 120 -1.31 10.17 12.68
C GLY A 120 -2.19 9.73 11.50
N TYR A 121 -1.71 9.85 10.26
CA TYR A 121 -2.48 9.56 9.04
C TYR A 121 -2.04 8.28 8.33
N PRO A 122 -2.97 7.51 7.74
CA PRO A 122 -2.64 6.28 7.03
C PRO A 122 -1.75 6.54 5.81
N VAL A 123 -0.68 5.77 5.65
CA VAL A 123 0.18 5.93 4.48
C VAL A 123 -0.47 5.24 3.28
N VAL A 124 -0.72 6.03 2.22
CA VAL A 124 -1.23 5.50 0.95
C VAL A 124 -0.10 5.42 -0.06
N TYR A 125 0.01 4.26 -0.68
CA TYR A 125 0.97 3.91 -1.71
C TYR A 125 0.29 3.89 -3.07
N SER A 126 1.07 4.17 -4.12
CA SER A 126 0.63 4.23 -5.51
C SER A 126 1.82 3.98 -6.43
N TYR A 127 1.62 4.02 -7.75
CA TYR A 127 2.71 3.91 -8.73
C TYR A 127 3.86 4.90 -8.47
N ASN A 128 3.55 6.13 -8.03
CA ASN A 128 4.54 7.17 -7.73
C ASN A 128 5.12 7.06 -6.32
N ARG A 129 4.50 6.26 -5.44
CA ARG A 129 4.97 5.98 -4.07
C ARG A 129 4.99 4.48 -3.83
N MET A 130 6.10 3.87 -4.23
CA MET A 130 6.30 2.42 -4.19
C MET A 130 6.34 1.88 -2.75
N ILE A 131 5.85 0.66 -2.57
CA ILE A 131 6.01 -0.06 -1.30
C ILE A 131 7.43 -0.62 -1.23
N LYS A 132 8.04 -0.49 -0.06
CA LYS A 132 9.28 -1.18 0.28
C LYS A 132 8.96 -2.50 0.98
N ILE A 133 9.41 -3.62 0.43
CA ILE A 133 9.39 -4.93 1.08
C ILE A 133 10.81 -5.21 1.62
N PRO A 134 11.01 -5.19 2.94
CA PRO A 134 12.35 -5.37 3.50
C PRO A 134 12.93 -6.75 3.18
N ALA A 135 14.25 -6.85 3.05
CA ALA A 135 14.97 -8.10 2.83
C ALA A 135 14.54 -9.19 3.83
N GLN A 136 14.29 -10.40 3.33
CA GLN A 136 13.91 -11.57 4.13
C GLN A 136 12.68 -11.37 5.05
N LYS A 137 11.82 -10.41 4.73
CA LYS A 137 10.63 -10.09 5.52
C LYS A 137 9.37 -10.05 4.67
N THR A 138 8.25 -10.09 5.36
CA THR A 138 6.93 -9.94 4.76
C THR A 138 6.43 -8.51 4.83
N ALA A 139 5.57 -8.16 3.88
CA ALA A 139 4.79 -6.94 3.87
C ALA A 139 3.33 -7.29 3.57
N THR A 140 2.40 -6.81 4.40
CA THR A 140 0.97 -7.06 4.23
C THR A 140 0.27 -5.81 3.74
N ILE A 141 -0.36 -5.92 2.58
CA ILE A 141 -0.95 -4.82 1.82
C ILE A 141 -2.46 -4.89 1.96
N CYS A 142 -3.09 -3.76 2.26
CA CYS A 142 -4.53 -3.61 2.28
C CYS A 142 -5.01 -3.10 0.92
N LEU A 143 -5.78 -3.94 0.21
CA LEU A 143 -6.44 -3.61 -1.05
C LEU A 143 -7.92 -3.38 -0.77
N ASN A 144 -8.39 -2.14 -0.84
CA ASN A 144 -9.82 -1.83 -0.76
C ASN A 144 -10.47 -1.95 -2.13
N PHE A 145 -11.73 -2.38 -2.20
CA PHE A 145 -12.45 -2.53 -3.48
C PHE A 145 -13.44 -1.37 -3.71
N SER A 146 -13.76 -0.63 -2.65
CA SER A 146 -14.54 0.59 -2.68
C SER A 146 -13.67 1.84 -2.46
N ASN A 147 -14.18 3.00 -2.87
CA ASN A 147 -13.54 4.27 -2.60
C ASN A 147 -13.37 4.44 -1.09
N PHE A 148 -12.18 4.83 -0.67
CA PHE A 148 -11.91 5.12 0.73
C PHE A 148 -11.65 6.61 0.92
N GLN A 149 -12.03 7.11 2.10
CA GLN A 149 -11.93 8.50 2.47
C GLN A 149 -10.98 8.64 3.65
N ILE A 150 -10.02 9.56 3.52
CA ILE A 150 -9.14 9.97 4.61
C ILE A 150 -9.68 11.28 5.14
N ASN A 151 -10.28 11.21 6.32
CA ASN A 151 -10.81 12.36 7.03
C ASN A 151 -9.81 12.80 8.08
N THR A 152 -9.44 14.08 8.03
CA THR A 152 -8.61 14.71 9.06
C THR A 152 -9.10 16.11 9.35
N SER A 153 -8.79 16.59 10.56
CA SER A 153 -9.02 17.97 10.92
C SER A 153 -7.86 18.51 11.77
N GLU A 154 -7.70 19.83 11.73
CA GLU A 154 -6.90 20.58 12.69
C GLU A 154 -7.69 21.80 13.18
N GLU A 155 -7.37 22.25 14.39
CA GLU A 155 -8.00 23.43 14.99
C GLU A 155 -7.19 24.67 14.65
N ILE A 156 -7.88 25.69 14.16
CA ILE A 156 -7.33 26.98 13.74
C ILE A 156 -7.79 28.04 14.74
N SER A 157 -6.82 28.63 15.43
CA SER A 157 -7.08 29.71 16.39
C SER A 157 -7.06 31.07 15.70
N THR A 158 -8.14 31.82 15.80
CA THR A 158 -8.23 33.20 15.29
C THR A 158 -7.99 34.26 16.36
N PHE A 159 -7.57 33.89 17.58
CA PHE A 159 -7.40 34.86 18.68
C PHE A 159 -6.32 35.92 18.41
N GLY A 160 -5.38 35.67 17.49
CA GLY A 160 -4.40 36.67 17.03
C GLY A 160 -4.92 37.64 15.96
N TRP A 161 -6.15 37.47 15.48
CA TRP A 161 -6.75 38.31 14.44
C TRP A 161 -7.34 39.60 15.03
N ASN A 162 -6.50 40.62 15.21
CA ASN A 162 -6.88 41.86 15.91
C ASN A 162 -7.84 42.79 15.13
N ASN A 163 -7.93 42.64 13.80
CA ASN A 163 -8.80 43.46 12.95
C ASN A 163 -9.52 42.59 11.92
N THR A 164 -10.78 42.24 12.21
CA THR A 164 -11.63 41.39 11.35
C THR A 164 -12.02 42.01 10.01
N SER A 165 -11.66 43.27 9.77
CA SER A 165 -11.85 43.91 8.47
C SER A 165 -10.77 43.49 7.46
N LEU A 166 -9.59 43.10 7.93
CA LEU A 166 -8.43 42.71 7.11
C LEU A 166 -8.26 41.20 7.10
N ASN A 167 -7.63 40.67 6.05
CA ASN A 167 -7.29 39.25 5.95
C ASN A 167 -6.29 38.84 7.02
N TYR A 168 -6.35 37.57 7.45
CA TYR A 168 -5.49 37.01 8.47
C TYR A 168 -4.94 35.66 8.05
N THR A 169 -3.61 35.58 7.96
CA THR A 169 -2.90 34.38 7.52
C THR A 169 -2.31 33.64 8.71
N ILE A 170 -2.55 32.33 8.77
CA ILE A 170 -2.11 31.44 9.83
C ILE A 170 -1.32 30.30 9.19
N THR A 171 -0.18 29.93 9.79
CA THR A 171 0.57 28.73 9.38
C THR A 171 -0.09 27.49 9.96
N LEU A 172 -0.33 26.49 9.11
CA LEU A 172 -0.96 25.23 9.49
C LEU A 172 0.06 24.33 10.20
N THR A 173 -0.37 23.60 11.21
CA THR A 173 0.52 22.68 11.93
C THR A 173 0.52 21.32 11.23
N ASN A 174 -0.68 20.86 10.85
CA ASN A 174 -0.93 19.52 10.31
C ASN A 174 -1.31 19.57 8.83
N ASN A 175 -0.35 19.98 8.00
CA ASN A 175 -0.53 19.99 6.56
C ASN A 175 -0.68 18.58 5.99
N ILE A 176 -1.86 18.29 5.43
CA ILE A 176 -2.12 17.04 4.73
C ILE A 176 -1.13 16.81 3.57
N ARG A 177 -0.58 17.86 2.94
CA ARG A 177 0.39 17.76 1.84
C ARG A 177 1.76 17.23 2.25
N LYS A 178 2.14 17.30 3.53
CA LYS A 178 3.37 16.64 4.02
C LYS A 178 3.35 15.12 3.79
N ILE A 179 2.15 14.54 3.75
CA ILE A 179 1.95 13.08 3.60
C ILE A 179 1.37 12.75 2.24
N TYR A 180 0.52 13.63 1.71
CA TYR A 180 -0.17 13.47 0.44
C TYR A 180 0.21 14.60 -0.53
N PRO A 181 1.44 14.56 -1.07
CA PRO A 181 1.94 15.61 -1.95
C PRO A 181 1.10 15.73 -3.22
N ARG A 182 0.95 16.95 -3.74
CA ARG A 182 0.13 17.27 -4.91
C ARG A 182 0.54 16.52 -6.17
N SER A 183 1.83 16.19 -6.31
CA SER A 183 2.37 15.40 -7.41
C SER A 183 1.82 13.97 -7.48
N ILE A 184 1.32 13.45 -6.35
CA ILE A 184 0.77 12.10 -6.24
C ILE A 184 -0.76 12.16 -6.09
N PHE A 185 -1.28 13.17 -5.38
CA PHE A 185 -2.70 13.31 -5.07
C PHE A 185 -3.20 14.69 -5.48
N PRO A 186 -3.84 14.86 -6.65
CA PRO A 186 -4.26 16.17 -7.13
C PRO A 186 -5.36 16.81 -6.27
N GLU A 187 -5.50 18.14 -6.36
CA GLU A 187 -6.53 18.92 -5.64
C GLU A 187 -7.95 18.44 -5.90
N SER A 188 -8.23 17.86 -7.08
CA SER A 188 -9.55 17.33 -7.42
C SER A 188 -10.05 16.22 -6.48
N LEU A 189 -9.17 15.61 -5.69
CA LEU A 189 -9.50 14.58 -4.72
C LEU A 189 -9.69 15.12 -3.30
N LEU A 190 -9.28 16.36 -3.05
CA LEU A 190 -9.27 16.98 -1.73
C LEU A 190 -10.44 17.95 -1.61
N GLN A 191 -11.26 17.74 -0.59
CA GLN A 191 -12.28 18.69 -0.17
C GLN A 191 -11.87 19.27 1.18
N THR A 192 -12.05 20.58 1.32
CA THR A 192 -11.72 21.30 2.55
C THR A 192 -12.92 22.09 3.04
N GLN A 193 -13.13 22.08 4.34
CA GLN A 193 -14.24 22.76 4.99
C GLN A 193 -13.73 23.39 6.28
N LEU A 194 -14.03 24.66 6.50
CA LEU A 194 -13.69 25.36 7.74
C LEU A 194 -14.99 25.64 8.48
N PHE A 195 -15.15 25.17 9.71
CA PHE A 195 -16.40 25.34 10.44
C PHE A 195 -16.19 25.51 11.94
N ASN A 196 -17.17 26.09 12.61
CA ASN A 196 -17.33 26.04 14.05
C ASN A 196 -18.79 25.67 14.38
N ASN A 197 -19.22 25.82 15.64
CA ASN A 197 -20.59 25.47 16.04
C ASN A 197 -21.69 26.34 15.39
N SER A 198 -21.33 27.50 14.84
CA SER A 198 -22.28 28.52 14.36
C SER A 198 -22.11 28.90 12.89
N VAL A 199 -20.97 28.55 12.27
CA VAL A 199 -20.58 28.98 10.94
C VAL A 199 -20.00 27.81 10.18
N ASN A 200 -20.42 27.66 8.93
CA ASN A 200 -19.84 26.74 7.97
C ASN A 200 -19.27 27.54 6.79
N ALA A 201 -17.96 27.76 6.82
CA ALA A 201 -17.26 28.62 5.89
C ALA A 201 -16.93 27.86 4.60
N THR A 202 -17.00 28.56 3.47
CA THR A 202 -16.71 27.98 2.15
C THR A 202 -15.39 28.50 1.60
N PRO A 203 -14.58 27.63 0.95
CA PRO A 203 -13.39 28.08 0.24
C PRO A 203 -13.74 29.17 -0.78
N ALA A 204 -12.79 30.09 -1.04
CA ALA A 204 -12.90 31.24 -1.95
C ALA A 204 -13.84 32.38 -1.52
N ASN A 205 -14.80 32.15 -0.61
CA ASN A 205 -15.63 33.23 -0.07
C ASN A 205 -15.15 33.68 1.32
N ASP A 206 -14.75 32.74 2.17
CA ASP A 206 -14.43 33.00 3.57
C ASP A 206 -12.94 32.81 3.89
N PHE A 207 -12.28 31.95 3.12
CA PHE A 207 -10.85 31.68 3.27
C PHE A 207 -10.22 31.19 1.97
N ASP A 208 -8.91 31.38 1.89
CA ASP A 208 -8.03 30.76 0.91
C ASP A 208 -7.04 29.83 1.63
N LEU A 209 -6.71 28.73 0.99
CA LEU A 209 -5.88 27.68 1.58
C LEU A 209 -4.70 27.40 0.65
N ASP A 210 -3.51 27.82 1.08
CA ASP A 210 -2.27 27.51 0.38
C ASP A 210 -1.57 26.34 1.10
N LEU A 211 -1.83 25.14 0.60
CA LEU A 211 -1.22 23.94 1.15
C LEU A 211 0.24 23.76 0.74
N ASP A 212 0.72 24.45 -0.29
CA ASP A 212 2.12 24.36 -0.73
C ASP A 212 2.99 25.27 0.18
N GLU A 213 2.47 26.45 0.55
CA GLU A 213 3.10 27.35 1.54
C GLU A 213 2.74 27.02 3.00
N ASN A 214 1.86 26.05 3.21
CA ASN A 214 1.42 25.63 4.54
C ASN A 214 0.67 26.73 5.32
N THR A 215 -0.17 27.50 4.64
CA THR A 215 -0.92 28.60 5.24
C THR A 215 -2.42 28.56 4.90
N ILE A 216 -3.22 29.14 5.79
CA ILE A 216 -4.62 29.48 5.54
C ILE A 216 -4.78 30.98 5.71
N THR A 217 -5.40 31.63 4.73
CA THR A 217 -5.73 33.06 4.77
C THR A 217 -7.23 33.20 4.96
N ILE A 218 -7.65 33.64 6.14
CA ILE A 218 -9.04 33.96 6.45
C ILE A 218 -9.34 35.36 5.91
N PHE A 219 -10.47 35.51 5.20
CA PHE A 219 -10.86 36.79 4.62
C PHE A 219 -11.58 37.67 5.62
N GLY A 220 -11.17 38.94 5.68
CA GLY A 220 -11.86 39.95 6.47
C GLY A 220 -13.10 40.48 5.76
N SER A 221 -13.91 41.23 6.50
CA SER A 221 -15.18 41.77 5.99
C SER A 221 -15.01 42.70 4.78
N GLN A 222 -13.87 43.39 4.63
CA GLN A 222 -13.58 44.20 3.44
C GLN A 222 -13.30 43.36 2.18
N ALA A 223 -12.86 42.12 2.36
CA ALA A 223 -12.67 41.16 1.28
C ALA A 223 -13.91 40.27 1.04
N GLY A 224 -15.01 40.53 1.76
CA GLY A 224 -16.26 39.78 1.66
C GLY A 224 -16.38 38.57 2.58
N GLY A 225 -15.40 38.31 3.46
CA GLY A 225 -15.43 37.19 4.40
C GLY A 225 -16.38 37.40 5.57
N SER A 226 -16.94 36.30 6.08
CA SER A 226 -17.95 36.32 7.17
C SER A 226 -17.43 35.86 8.54
N LEU A 227 -16.13 35.54 8.63
CA LEU A 227 -15.53 34.92 9.82
C LEU A 227 -15.17 35.97 10.90
N VAL A 228 -15.25 35.53 12.16
CA VAL A 228 -14.99 36.35 13.35
C VAL A 228 -13.84 35.78 14.19
N ASN A 229 -13.15 36.64 14.94
CA ASN A 229 -11.92 36.33 15.67
C ASN A 229 -12.11 35.75 17.09
N ASN A 230 -13.35 35.57 17.55
CA ASN A 230 -13.68 35.23 18.93
C ASN A 230 -13.88 33.73 19.20
N THR A 231 -13.64 32.87 18.20
CA THR A 231 -13.82 31.42 18.31
C THR A 231 -12.71 30.68 17.56
N ALA A 232 -12.44 29.44 17.94
CA ALA A 232 -11.62 28.56 17.11
C ALA A 232 -12.48 27.93 16.01
N TYR A 233 -11.86 27.66 14.86
CA TYR A 233 -12.48 26.94 13.75
C TYR A 233 -11.79 25.61 13.55
N THR A 234 -12.54 24.61 13.12
CA THR A 234 -12.01 23.31 12.70
C THR A 234 -11.85 23.32 11.19
N LEU A 235 -10.61 23.21 10.72
CA LEU A 235 -10.30 22.97 9.32
C LEU A 235 -10.32 21.46 9.09
N LYS A 236 -11.28 20.99 8.31
CA LYS A 236 -11.44 19.58 7.94
C LYS A 236 -11.01 19.35 6.51
N TYR A 237 -10.26 18.28 6.31
CA TYR A 237 -9.81 17.75 5.04
C TYR A 237 -10.49 16.40 4.80
N ASN A 238 -11.03 16.22 3.60
CA ASN A 238 -11.57 14.95 3.13
C ASN A 238 -10.91 14.60 1.79
N LEU A 239 -10.03 13.60 1.82
CA LEU A 239 -9.37 13.07 0.63
C LEU A 239 -10.07 11.78 0.20
N THR A 240 -10.74 11.79 -0.95
CA THR A 240 -11.42 10.60 -1.50
C THR A 240 -10.57 9.96 -2.59
N MET A 241 -10.32 8.66 -2.46
CA MET A 241 -9.41 7.93 -3.33
C MET A 241 -10.06 6.71 -3.95
N LYS A 242 -9.81 6.48 -5.24
CA LYS A 242 -10.18 5.24 -5.93
C LYS A 242 -9.08 4.21 -5.76
N PRO A 243 -9.37 2.99 -5.30
CA PRO A 243 -8.35 1.97 -5.12
C PRO A 243 -7.92 1.29 -6.42
N PHE A 244 -8.81 1.23 -7.41
CA PHE A 244 -8.58 0.62 -8.72
C PHE A 244 -8.98 1.59 -9.84
N MET A 245 -8.38 1.42 -11.03
CA MET A 245 -8.75 2.21 -12.23
C MET A 245 -10.18 1.95 -12.70
N SER A 246 -10.71 0.76 -12.43
CA SER A 246 -12.08 0.36 -12.75
C SER A 246 -12.65 -0.37 -11.54
N PRO A 247 -13.98 -0.29 -11.30
CA PRO A 247 -14.62 -1.08 -10.25
C PRO A 247 -14.26 -2.55 -10.43
N LEU A 248 -13.78 -3.16 -9.35
CA LEU A 248 -13.44 -4.57 -9.31
C LEU A 248 -14.43 -5.25 -8.37
N GLU A 249 -15.14 -6.25 -8.89
CA GLU A 249 -16.06 -7.07 -8.12
C GLU A 249 -15.56 -8.51 -8.21
N ILE A 250 -15.24 -9.11 -7.06
CA ILE A 250 -14.79 -10.50 -6.95
C ILE A 250 -15.77 -11.21 -6.03
N LYS A 251 -16.32 -12.33 -6.49
CA LYS A 251 -17.17 -13.18 -5.65
C LYS A 251 -16.33 -14.10 -4.77
N ASN A 252 -16.88 -14.51 -3.63
CA ASN A 252 -16.21 -15.42 -2.71
C ASN A 252 -15.85 -16.78 -3.36
N SER A 253 -16.65 -17.24 -4.32
CA SER A 253 -16.45 -18.51 -5.03
C SER A 253 -15.54 -18.40 -6.26
N GLU A 254 -15.05 -17.21 -6.59
CA GLU A 254 -14.21 -16.98 -7.77
C GLU A 254 -12.71 -17.08 -7.43
N ALA A 255 -11.94 -17.65 -8.36
CA ALA A 255 -10.49 -17.66 -8.27
C ALA A 255 -9.90 -16.27 -8.57
N VAL A 256 -8.77 -15.95 -7.96
CA VAL A 256 -8.11 -14.65 -8.12
C VAL A 256 -6.68 -14.83 -8.61
N GLN A 257 -6.35 -14.16 -9.71
CA GLN A 257 -4.98 -13.99 -10.15
C GLN A 257 -4.40 -12.72 -9.57
N VAL A 258 -3.32 -12.84 -8.81
CA VAL A 258 -2.54 -11.71 -8.32
C VAL A 258 -1.27 -11.60 -9.15
N LYS A 259 -1.00 -10.40 -9.67
CA LYS A 259 0.32 -10.07 -10.26
C LYS A 259 0.93 -8.89 -9.52
N VAL A 260 2.20 -9.01 -9.19
CA VAL A 260 3.00 -7.97 -8.55
C VAL A 260 4.15 -7.63 -9.46
N MET A 261 4.31 -6.35 -9.78
CA MET A 261 5.43 -5.84 -10.56
C MET A 261 6.39 -5.09 -9.65
N SER A 262 7.68 -5.45 -9.70
CA SER A 262 8.72 -4.74 -8.94
C SER A 262 9.21 -3.47 -9.63
N SER A 263 10.08 -2.72 -8.95
CA SER A 263 10.82 -1.60 -9.53
C SER A 263 11.75 -2.02 -10.68
N TYR A 264 12.18 -3.29 -10.68
CA TYR A 264 12.99 -3.90 -11.74
C TYR A 264 12.16 -4.43 -12.91
N ILE A 265 10.83 -4.22 -12.90
CA ILE A 265 9.88 -4.63 -13.95
C ILE A 265 9.70 -6.17 -14.01
N ASN A 266 10.25 -6.91 -13.04
CA ASN A 266 9.93 -8.31 -12.88
C ASN A 266 8.46 -8.46 -12.46
N ILE A 267 7.79 -9.47 -13.01
CA ILE A 267 6.39 -9.79 -12.72
C ILE A 267 6.34 -11.11 -11.97
N PHE A 268 5.79 -11.07 -10.77
CA PHE A 268 5.52 -12.22 -9.93
C PHE A 268 4.02 -12.48 -9.97
N GLU A 269 3.63 -13.71 -10.27
CA GLU A 269 2.22 -14.09 -10.37
C GLU A 269 1.88 -15.28 -9.49
N ARG A 270 0.67 -15.26 -8.93
CA ARG A 270 0.08 -16.39 -8.21
C ARG A 270 -1.42 -16.43 -8.45
N PHE A 271 -1.94 -17.63 -8.61
CA PHE A 271 -3.37 -17.91 -8.60
C PHE A 271 -3.78 -18.41 -7.23
N PHE A 272 -4.94 -17.96 -6.77
CA PHE A 272 -5.58 -18.41 -5.55
C PHE A 272 -6.95 -18.96 -5.91
N THR A 273 -7.20 -20.22 -5.59
CA THR A 273 -8.52 -20.83 -5.75
C THR A 273 -9.22 -20.97 -4.40
N PRO A 274 -10.49 -20.57 -4.27
CA PRO A 274 -11.21 -20.80 -3.02
C PRO A 274 -11.41 -22.29 -2.78
N PRO A 275 -11.40 -22.76 -1.51
CA PRO A 275 -11.67 -24.15 -1.20
C PRO A 275 -13.10 -24.55 -1.61
N VAL A 276 -13.32 -25.82 -1.91
CA VAL A 276 -14.62 -26.36 -2.34
C VAL A 276 -15.34 -26.98 -1.13
N PRO A 277 -16.42 -26.35 -0.62
CA PRO A 277 -17.17 -26.86 0.52
C PRO A 277 -18.06 -28.03 0.12
N LEU A 278 -17.85 -29.17 0.79
CA LEU A 278 -18.69 -30.35 0.68
C LEU A 278 -19.11 -30.78 2.08
N ALA A 279 -20.40 -30.58 2.38
CA ALA A 279 -20.99 -30.89 3.66
C ALA A 279 -21.98 -32.05 3.54
N LYS A 280 -21.88 -33.00 4.48
CA LYS A 280 -22.83 -34.08 4.68
C LYS A 280 -23.43 -33.96 6.08
N VAL A 281 -24.75 -34.14 6.17
CA VAL A 281 -25.48 -34.08 7.44
C VAL A 281 -26.20 -35.41 7.64
N ASN A 282 -25.91 -36.05 8.76
CA ASN A 282 -26.55 -37.30 9.17
C ASN A 282 -27.36 -37.07 10.45
N PHE A 283 -28.56 -37.64 10.49
CA PHE A 283 -29.45 -37.58 11.65
C PHE A 283 -29.40 -38.89 12.44
N TYR A 284 -29.28 -38.77 13.76
CA TYR A 284 -29.27 -39.91 14.67
C TYR A 284 -30.12 -39.62 15.90
N THR A 285 -30.44 -40.67 16.63
CA THR A 285 -31.06 -40.59 17.95
C THR A 285 -30.23 -41.39 18.94
N GLU A 286 -30.16 -40.91 20.18
CA GLU A 286 -29.57 -41.67 21.28
C GLU A 286 -30.47 -41.62 22.50
N TYR A 287 -30.34 -42.62 23.36
CA TYR A 287 -31.03 -42.65 24.64
C TYR A 287 -30.17 -41.97 25.70
N ARG A 288 -30.65 -40.85 26.25
CA ARG A 288 -29.94 -40.06 27.27
C ARG A 288 -30.91 -39.63 28.37
N ASN A 289 -30.56 -39.86 29.63
CA ASN A 289 -31.39 -39.49 30.78
C ASN A 289 -32.85 -39.99 30.68
N GLY A 290 -33.06 -41.22 30.21
CA GLY A 290 -34.40 -41.79 30.12
C GLY A 290 -35.21 -41.40 28.86
N THR A 291 -34.68 -40.52 28.00
CA THR A 291 -35.38 -39.94 26.85
C THR A 291 -34.58 -40.14 25.56
N LEU A 292 -35.27 -40.39 24.44
CA LEU A 292 -34.65 -40.37 23.11
C LEU A 292 -34.38 -38.91 22.69
N GLN A 293 -33.11 -38.58 22.45
CA GLN A 293 -32.68 -37.25 22.02
C GLN A 293 -32.09 -37.31 20.61
N PRO A 294 -32.54 -36.45 19.68
CA PRO A 294 -31.96 -36.35 18.35
C PRO A 294 -30.63 -35.60 18.36
N TYR A 295 -29.72 -35.97 17.47
CA TYR A 295 -28.50 -35.21 17.20
C TYR A 295 -28.10 -35.31 15.73
N LEU A 296 -27.37 -34.30 15.28
CA LEU A 296 -26.79 -34.22 13.95
C LEU A 296 -25.29 -34.47 14.02
N ILE A 297 -24.79 -35.20 13.03
CA ILE A 297 -23.36 -35.22 12.70
C ILE A 297 -23.19 -34.40 11.42
N LEU A 298 -22.43 -33.31 11.54
CA LEU A 298 -22.04 -32.46 10.43
C LEU A 298 -20.64 -32.88 10.01
N ASP A 299 -20.48 -33.29 8.77
CA ASP A 299 -19.26 -33.85 8.23
C ASP A 299 -18.81 -33.06 7.00
N GLY A 300 -17.69 -32.35 7.14
CA GLY A 300 -17.06 -31.55 6.10
C GLY A 300 -15.85 -32.24 5.47
N SER A 301 -15.57 -33.50 5.83
CA SER A 301 -14.35 -34.22 5.42
C SER A 301 -14.21 -34.42 3.91
N GLY A 302 -15.31 -34.34 3.16
CA GLY A 302 -15.29 -34.39 1.70
C GLY A 302 -14.77 -33.10 1.05
N SER A 303 -14.68 -32.00 1.80
CA SER A 303 -14.22 -30.72 1.29
C SER A 303 -12.74 -30.79 0.89
N PHE A 304 -12.37 -30.05 -0.15
CA PHE A 304 -10.99 -30.04 -0.63
C PHE A 304 -10.58 -28.67 -1.14
N ASP A 305 -9.28 -28.43 -1.17
CA ASP A 305 -8.68 -27.27 -1.80
C ASP A 305 -7.76 -27.73 -2.94
N LYS A 306 -7.75 -26.98 -4.05
CA LYS A 306 -7.08 -27.40 -5.28
C LYS A 306 -5.61 -26.98 -5.31
N ASP A 307 -5.30 -25.80 -4.79
CA ASP A 307 -3.95 -25.22 -4.78
C ASP A 307 -3.26 -25.29 -3.41
N GLY A 308 -3.93 -25.86 -2.40
CA GLY A 308 -3.37 -26.03 -1.07
C GLY A 308 -4.15 -27.02 -0.21
N TYR A 309 -4.39 -26.64 1.05
CA TYR A 309 -5.12 -27.45 2.02
C TYR A 309 -5.97 -26.58 2.95
N ILE A 310 -7.03 -27.17 3.49
CA ILE A 310 -7.98 -26.48 4.36
C ILE A 310 -7.40 -26.41 5.79
N VAL A 311 -7.32 -25.21 6.35
CA VAL A 311 -6.85 -24.96 7.72
C VAL A 311 -7.99 -24.71 8.71
N GLY A 312 -9.18 -24.35 8.22
CA GLY A 312 -10.32 -23.99 9.06
C GLY A 312 -11.64 -24.51 8.54
N TYR A 313 -12.47 -25.04 9.46
CA TYR A 313 -13.84 -25.46 9.23
C TYR A 313 -14.73 -24.77 10.27
N LYS A 314 -15.66 -23.94 9.81
CA LYS A 314 -16.67 -23.30 10.66
C LYS A 314 -18.06 -23.65 10.18
N TRP A 315 -18.90 -24.09 11.10
CA TRP A 315 -20.29 -24.43 10.83
C TRP A 315 -21.19 -23.37 11.45
N TYR A 316 -22.13 -22.87 10.66
CA TYR A 316 -23.19 -21.99 11.11
C TYR A 316 -24.48 -22.77 11.08
N VAL A 317 -25.02 -23.08 12.27
CA VAL A 317 -26.30 -23.80 12.40
C VAL A 317 -27.31 -22.86 13.01
N LYS A 318 -28.43 -22.65 12.31
CA LYS A 318 -29.50 -21.77 12.75
C LYS A 318 -30.84 -22.50 12.71
N SER A 319 -31.61 -22.39 13.78
CA SER A 319 -33.02 -22.79 13.85
C SER A 319 -33.88 -21.56 14.18
N THR A 320 -35.19 -21.77 14.37
CA THR A 320 -36.14 -20.69 14.68
C THR A 320 -35.72 -19.87 15.90
N ASN A 321 -35.25 -20.56 16.95
CA ASN A 321 -34.96 -19.98 18.26
C ASN A 321 -33.51 -20.24 18.74
N ASP A 322 -32.66 -20.83 17.89
CA ASP A 322 -31.28 -21.17 18.25
C ASP A 322 -30.31 -20.83 17.13
N SER A 323 -29.09 -20.44 17.49
CA SER A 323 -27.98 -20.25 16.56
C SER A 323 -26.73 -20.76 17.24
N SER A 324 -25.94 -21.55 16.52
CA SER A 324 -24.73 -22.15 17.03
C SER A 324 -23.63 -22.11 15.99
N ASP A 325 -22.48 -21.60 16.43
CA ASP A 325 -21.24 -21.58 15.66
C ASP A 325 -20.37 -22.72 16.17
N LEU A 326 -20.05 -23.68 15.31
CA LEU A 326 -19.22 -24.83 15.64
C LEU A 326 -17.94 -24.80 14.80
N SER A 327 -16.89 -25.47 15.27
CA SER A 327 -15.62 -25.56 14.52
C SER A 327 -15.08 -26.97 14.55
N GLY A 328 -14.55 -27.41 13.41
CA GLY A 328 -14.01 -28.75 13.22
C GLY A 328 -14.50 -29.42 11.94
N VAL A 329 -13.73 -30.41 11.47
CA VAL A 329 -14.02 -31.16 10.24
C VAL A 329 -15.31 -31.96 10.38
N ILE A 330 -15.46 -32.66 11.51
CA ILE A 330 -16.66 -33.40 11.88
C ILE A 330 -17.09 -32.90 13.25
N VAL A 331 -18.32 -32.41 13.34
CA VAL A 331 -18.88 -31.87 14.58
C VAL A 331 -20.22 -32.48 14.89
N ARG A 332 -20.50 -32.61 16.18
CA ARG A 332 -21.79 -33.06 16.68
C ARG A 332 -22.61 -31.86 17.14
N PHE A 333 -23.85 -31.76 16.66
CA PHE A 333 -24.80 -30.74 17.07
C PHE A 333 -26.04 -31.40 17.69
N ASN A 334 -26.47 -30.93 18.86
CA ASN A 334 -27.68 -31.42 19.52
C ASN A 334 -28.76 -30.33 19.38
N PRO A 335 -29.64 -30.43 18.37
CA PRO A 335 -30.64 -29.40 18.13
C PRO A 335 -31.68 -29.36 19.26
N LYS A 336 -32.08 -28.15 19.67
CA LYS A 336 -33.25 -27.96 20.57
C LYS A 336 -34.58 -28.17 19.85
N GLU A 337 -34.61 -27.91 18.55
CA GLU A 337 -35.76 -28.06 17.67
C GLU A 337 -35.38 -28.94 16.47
N THR A 338 -36.23 -29.88 16.07
CA THR A 338 -35.92 -30.83 15.00
C THR A 338 -36.34 -30.39 13.60
N SER A 339 -36.99 -29.23 13.47
CA SER A 339 -37.46 -28.69 12.19
C SER A 339 -36.88 -27.29 11.93
N ASN A 340 -36.91 -26.88 10.66
CA ASN A 340 -36.42 -25.57 10.19
C ASN A 340 -34.97 -25.26 10.58
N ILE A 341 -34.08 -26.24 10.46
CA ILE A 341 -32.64 -26.05 10.71
C ILE A 341 -31.96 -25.69 9.38
N SER A 342 -31.28 -24.55 9.33
CA SER A 342 -30.38 -24.17 8.24
C SER A 342 -28.93 -24.36 8.67
N ILE A 343 -28.13 -25.00 7.82
CA ILE A 343 -26.72 -25.29 8.07
C ILE A 343 -25.90 -24.73 6.92
N ASP A 344 -24.85 -24.00 7.26
CA ASP A 344 -23.84 -23.49 6.33
C ASP A 344 -22.43 -23.89 6.81
N LEU A 345 -21.54 -24.16 5.87
CA LEU A 345 -20.14 -24.53 6.12
C LEU A 345 -19.24 -23.48 5.47
N GLU A 346 -18.43 -22.80 6.28
CA GLU A 346 -17.36 -21.91 5.85
C GLU A 346 -16.01 -22.64 5.99
N LEU A 347 -15.23 -22.58 4.92
CA LEU A 347 -13.88 -23.11 4.86
C LEU A 347 -12.87 -21.99 4.69
N ILE A 348 -11.70 -22.19 5.29
CA ILE A 348 -10.54 -21.31 5.16
C ILE A 348 -9.36 -22.18 4.74
N ASP A 349 -8.68 -21.82 3.65
CA ASP A 349 -7.48 -22.52 3.16
C ASP A 349 -6.18 -21.97 3.79
N ASP A 350 -5.03 -22.56 3.44
CA ASP A 350 -3.71 -22.12 3.90
C ASP A 350 -3.26 -20.78 3.30
N THR A 351 -3.94 -20.32 2.25
CA THR A 351 -3.67 -19.04 1.59
C THR A 351 -4.55 -17.89 2.08
N GLY A 352 -5.48 -18.16 2.99
CA GLY A 352 -6.42 -17.19 3.55
C GLY A 352 -7.74 -17.06 2.79
N MET A 353 -7.91 -17.74 1.65
CA MET A 353 -9.16 -17.75 0.89
C MET A 353 -10.28 -18.41 1.68
N ILE A 354 -11.48 -17.86 1.49
CA ILE A 354 -12.68 -18.28 2.22
C ILE A 354 -13.74 -18.69 1.20
N SER A 355 -14.42 -19.80 1.49
CA SER A 355 -15.56 -20.26 0.69
C SER A 355 -16.66 -20.78 1.59
N ARG A 356 -17.92 -20.52 1.20
CA ARG A 356 -19.10 -20.97 1.94
C ARG A 356 -19.94 -21.90 1.10
N LEU A 357 -20.54 -22.90 1.75
CA LEU A 357 -21.48 -23.80 1.09
C LEU A 357 -22.65 -23.02 0.47
N SER A 358 -23.15 -22.00 1.19
CA SER A 358 -24.19 -21.10 0.71
C SER A 358 -23.84 -20.35 -0.58
N ASP A 359 -22.56 -19.99 -0.79
CA ASP A 359 -22.10 -19.28 -1.99
C ASP A 359 -21.93 -20.21 -3.21
N VAL A 360 -21.80 -21.52 -3.00
CA VAL A 360 -21.51 -22.50 -4.07
C VAL A 360 -22.72 -23.37 -4.41
N SER A 361 -23.38 -23.94 -3.41
CA SER A 361 -24.48 -24.92 -3.57
C SER A 361 -25.74 -24.57 -2.78
N GLY A 362 -25.72 -23.47 -2.01
CA GLY A 362 -26.80 -23.08 -1.10
C GLY A 362 -26.66 -23.70 0.29
N MET A 363 -27.57 -23.35 1.19
CA MET A 363 -27.59 -23.89 2.56
C MET A 363 -28.28 -25.25 2.61
N ILE A 364 -27.86 -26.10 3.54
CA ILE A 364 -28.59 -27.34 3.85
C ILE A 364 -29.78 -26.97 4.73
N LEU A 365 -30.98 -27.35 4.29
CA LEU A 365 -32.23 -27.10 5.02
C LEU A 365 -32.83 -28.43 5.47
N ILE A 366 -33.01 -28.58 6.77
CA ILE A 366 -33.77 -29.68 7.39
C ILE A 366 -35.14 -29.13 7.74
N ARG A 367 -36.19 -29.72 7.15
CA ARG A 367 -37.58 -29.32 7.36
C ARG A 367 -38.30 -30.26 8.29
#